data_AF-A0A3B1E979-F1
#
_entry.id   AF-A0A3B1E979-F1
#
_cell.length_a   1.000
_cell.length_b   1.000
_cell.length_c   1.000
_cell.angle_alpha   90.00
_cell.angle_beta   90.00
_cell.angle_gamma   90.00
#
_symmetry.space_group_name_H-M   'P 1'
#
loop_
_entity.id
_entity.type
_entity.pdbx_description
1 polymer ?
#
loop_
_entity_poly.entity_id
_entity_poly.type
_entity_poly.pdbx_seq_one_letter_code
_entity_poly.pdbx_strand_id
1 'polypeptide(L)'
;GFPLPCLWYSVRGEVKTTPQSVTLVNEHIVGGLVIAGEPSARVRDFHALPLLPIWPRVLGNIAFWSLIWWLVPTALIAWRRRRRSRRGLCQGCGYDLVGIAVGEDKQTTCPECGAAWKLSEDPAPQSPALEETREGGG
;
A
#
# COMPACT_ATOMS: atom_id res chain seq x y z
N GLY A 1 -14.57 -2.94 -10.34
CA GLY A 1 -13.69 -3.29 -9.22
C GLY A 1 -12.48 -2.39 -9.29
N PHE A 2 -12.09 -1.77 -8.18
CA PHE A 2 -10.89 -0.96 -8.12
C PHE A 2 -9.71 -1.82 -7.62
N PRO A 3 -8.51 -1.72 -8.21
CA PRO A 3 -8.17 -0.92 -9.39
C PRO A 3 -8.64 -1.56 -10.72
N LEU A 4 -8.81 -2.89 -10.78
CA LEU A 4 -9.22 -3.60 -12.00
C LEU A 4 -10.52 -4.41 -11.81
N PRO A 5 -11.42 -4.46 -12.82
CA PRO A 5 -12.58 -5.35 -12.79
C PRO A 5 -12.12 -6.81 -12.89
N CYS A 6 -12.45 -7.60 -11.88
CA CYS A 6 -12.01 -8.99 -11.74
C CYS A 6 -12.97 -10.03 -12.29
N LEU A 7 -14.20 -9.62 -12.62
CA LEU A 7 -15.26 -10.52 -13.03
C LEU A 7 -15.78 -10.08 -14.39
N TRP A 8 -16.20 -11.03 -15.22
CA TRP A 8 -16.84 -10.76 -16.50
C TRP A 8 -18.00 -11.72 -16.76
N TYR A 9 -18.85 -11.33 -17.70
CA TYR A 9 -19.82 -12.18 -18.37
C TYR A 9 -19.88 -11.79 -19.85
N SER A 10 -20.52 -12.61 -20.67
CA SER A 10 -20.78 -12.31 -22.08
C SER A 10 -22.16 -12.81 -22.47
N VAL A 11 -22.91 -12.03 -23.26
CA VAL A 11 -24.16 -12.47 -23.87
C VAL A 11 -23.81 -13.13 -25.21
N ARG A 12 -24.25 -14.36 -25.41
CA ARG A 12 -24.10 -15.10 -26.67
C ARG A 12 -25.46 -15.40 -27.25
N GLY A 13 -25.58 -15.38 -28.56
CA GLY A 13 -26.81 -15.73 -29.28
C GLY A 13 -26.47 -16.21 -30.68
N GLU A 14 -27.46 -16.79 -31.35
CA GLU A 14 -27.35 -17.22 -32.74
C GLU A 14 -27.62 -16.03 -33.66
N VAL A 15 -26.77 -15.84 -34.67
CA VAL A 15 -26.94 -14.74 -35.62
C VAL A 15 -27.97 -15.15 -36.67
N LYS A 16 -29.10 -14.44 -36.70
CA LYS A 16 -30.14 -14.56 -37.72
C LYS A 16 -30.10 -13.35 -38.65
N THR A 17 -29.63 -13.60 -39.88
CA THR A 17 -29.55 -12.60 -40.94
C THR A 17 -30.83 -12.60 -41.78
N THR A 18 -31.47 -11.44 -41.88
CA THR A 18 -32.63 -11.17 -42.75
C THR A 18 -32.19 -10.11 -43.77
N PRO A 19 -32.75 -10.05 -44.99
CA PRO A 19 -32.37 -9.04 -45.99
C PRO A 19 -32.41 -7.59 -45.50
N GLN A 20 -33.21 -7.32 -44.47
CA GLN A 20 -33.39 -5.98 -43.89
C GLN A 20 -32.59 -5.76 -42.58
N SER A 21 -32.12 -6.81 -41.89
CA SER A 21 -31.47 -6.67 -40.59
C SER A 21 -30.69 -7.90 -40.12
N VAL A 22 -29.64 -7.70 -39.33
CA VAL A 22 -28.95 -8.75 -38.57
C VAL A 22 -29.44 -8.72 -37.12
N THR A 23 -30.03 -9.82 -36.66
CA THR A 23 -30.57 -9.98 -35.30
C THR A 23 -29.91 -11.15 -34.59
N LEU A 24 -29.73 -11.06 -33.27
CA LEU A 24 -29.36 -12.20 -32.43
C LEU A 24 -30.64 -12.83 -31.91
N VAL A 25 -30.74 -14.15 -31.99
CA VAL A 25 -31.82 -14.96 -31.44
C VAL A 25 -31.25 -15.96 -30.43
N ASN A 26 -32.08 -16.49 -29.52
CA ASN A 26 -31.65 -17.43 -28.49
C ASN A 26 -30.49 -16.90 -27.61
N GLU A 27 -30.61 -15.62 -27.19
CA GLU A 27 -29.61 -14.96 -26.37
C GLU A 27 -29.54 -15.61 -24.97
N HIS A 28 -28.34 -16.00 -24.54
CA HIS A 28 -28.08 -16.58 -23.22
C HIS A 28 -26.80 -15.98 -22.63
N ILE A 29 -26.73 -15.91 -21.31
CA ILE A 29 -25.56 -15.38 -20.60
C ILE A 29 -24.56 -16.50 -20.34
N VAL A 30 -23.31 -16.27 -20.71
CA VAL A 30 -22.16 -17.10 -20.35
C VAL A 30 -21.36 -16.40 -19.27
N GLY A 31 -21.11 -17.11 -18.18
CA GLY A 31 -20.25 -16.63 -17.10
C GLY A 31 -20.87 -15.57 -16.20
N GLY A 32 -22.20 -15.44 -16.20
CA GLY A 32 -22.92 -14.57 -15.28
C GLY A 32 -24.27 -15.16 -14.89
N LEU A 33 -24.88 -14.58 -13.87
CA LEU A 33 -26.21 -14.93 -13.38
C LEU A 33 -27.16 -13.75 -13.60
N VAL A 34 -28.27 -13.98 -14.31
CA VAL A 34 -29.33 -12.98 -14.49
C VAL A 34 -30.06 -12.79 -13.16
N ILE A 35 -30.15 -11.55 -12.68
CA ILE A 35 -30.95 -11.17 -11.51
C ILE A 35 -32.35 -10.71 -11.94
N ALA A 36 -32.43 -9.90 -13.01
CA ALA A 36 -33.66 -9.32 -13.51
C ALA A 36 -33.55 -9.03 -15.01
N GLY A 37 -34.67 -9.07 -15.73
CA GLY A 37 -34.77 -8.81 -17.17
C GLY A 37 -34.49 -10.03 -18.05
N GLU A 38 -34.67 -9.86 -19.35
CA GLU A 38 -34.28 -10.86 -20.36
C GLU A 38 -32.87 -10.54 -20.90
N PRO A 39 -32.00 -11.54 -21.06
CA PRO A 39 -30.66 -11.33 -21.64
C PRO A 39 -30.78 -10.70 -23.03
N SER A 40 -30.17 -9.53 -23.23
CA SER A 40 -30.08 -8.96 -24.58
C SER A 40 -28.78 -8.26 -24.90
N ALA A 41 -28.22 -8.53 -26.08
CA ALA A 41 -27.02 -7.85 -26.56
C ALA A 41 -27.26 -6.38 -26.93
N ARG A 42 -28.51 -5.97 -27.11
CA ARG A 42 -28.88 -4.60 -27.54
C ARG A 42 -29.10 -3.58 -26.39
N VAL A 43 -29.05 -3.99 -25.12
CA VAL A 43 -29.08 -3.15 -23.89
C VAL A 43 -30.48 -2.50 -23.65
N ARG A 44 -31.11 -2.32 -22.46
CA ARG A 44 -30.72 -1.75 -21.14
C ARG A 44 -31.36 -2.37 -19.88
N ASP A 45 -32.31 -3.29 -19.98
CA ASP A 45 -33.18 -3.61 -18.82
C ASP A 45 -32.87 -4.93 -18.11
N PHE A 46 -31.65 -5.47 -18.26
CA PHE A 46 -31.25 -6.65 -17.49
C PHE A 46 -30.07 -6.38 -16.58
N HIS A 47 -30.17 -6.94 -15.37
CA HIS A 47 -29.11 -6.93 -14.37
C HIS A 47 -28.53 -8.33 -14.29
N ALA A 48 -27.23 -8.47 -14.50
CA ALA A 48 -26.52 -9.73 -14.36
C ALA A 48 -25.29 -9.58 -13.45
N LEU A 49 -25.05 -10.58 -12.60
CA LEU A 49 -23.83 -10.69 -11.82
C LEU A 49 -22.76 -11.40 -12.65
N PRO A 50 -21.57 -10.80 -12.85
CA PRO A 50 -20.46 -11.49 -13.46
C PRO A 50 -19.93 -12.56 -12.48
N LEU A 51 -19.78 -13.80 -12.94
CA LEU A 51 -19.32 -14.93 -12.13
C LEU A 51 -17.97 -15.49 -12.58
N LEU A 52 -17.52 -15.21 -13.80
CA LEU A 52 -16.23 -15.70 -14.26
C LEU A 52 -15.08 -14.79 -13.82
N PRO A 53 -14.06 -15.34 -13.14
CA PRO A 53 -12.88 -14.57 -12.79
C PRO A 53 -12.00 -14.29 -14.01
N ILE A 54 -11.53 -13.05 -14.13
CA ILE A 54 -10.44 -12.66 -15.01
C ILE A 54 -9.15 -12.84 -14.21
N TRP A 55 -8.61 -14.06 -14.22
CA TRP A 55 -7.48 -14.47 -13.38
C TRP A 55 -6.29 -13.49 -13.36
N PRO A 56 -5.80 -12.97 -14.51
CA PRO A 56 -4.68 -12.02 -14.48
C PRO A 56 -5.00 -10.76 -13.68
N ARG A 57 -6.23 -10.26 -13.75
CA ARG A 57 -6.67 -9.06 -13.01
C ARG A 57 -6.88 -9.35 -11.53
N VAL A 58 -7.39 -10.54 -11.19
CA VAL A 58 -7.50 -11.00 -9.79
C VAL A 58 -6.12 -11.06 -9.15
N LEU A 59 -5.16 -11.73 -9.80
CA LEU A 59 -3.79 -11.84 -9.31
C LEU A 59 -3.11 -10.47 -9.20
N GLY A 60 -3.33 -9.58 -10.17
CA GLY A 60 -2.84 -8.20 -10.12
C GLY A 60 -3.36 -7.43 -8.90
N ASN A 61 -4.66 -7.53 -8.58
CA ASN A 61 -5.23 -6.88 -7.39
C ASN A 61 -4.67 -7.46 -6.10
N ILE A 62 -4.52 -8.79 -5.99
CA ILE A 62 -3.94 -9.45 -4.82
C ILE A 62 -2.50 -8.97 -4.61
N ALA A 63 -1.69 -8.98 -5.67
CA ALA A 63 -0.30 -8.55 -5.61
C ALA A 63 -0.18 -7.07 -5.19
N PHE A 64 -0.99 -6.19 -5.79
CA PHE A 64 -1.01 -4.77 -5.49
C PHE A 64 -1.34 -4.48 -4.02
N TRP A 65 -2.43 -5.07 -3.53
CA TRP A 65 -2.85 -4.84 -2.14
C TRP A 65 -1.90 -5.48 -1.13
N SER A 66 -1.34 -6.65 -1.44
CA SER A 66 -0.31 -7.29 -0.61
C SER A 66 0.93 -6.42 -0.51
N LEU A 67 1.35 -5.82 -1.62
CA LEU A 67 2.51 -4.94 -1.67
C LEU A 67 2.27 -3.68 -0.82
N ILE A 68 1.09 -3.04 -0.92
CA ILE A 68 0.74 -1.88 -0.10
C ILE A 68 0.73 -2.24 1.38
N TRP A 69 0.05 -3.34 1.74
CA TRP A 69 -0.04 -3.81 3.12
C TRP A 69 1.33 -4.13 3.72
N TRP A 70 2.28 -4.56 2.92
CA TRP A 70 3.65 -4.83 3.37
C TRP A 70 4.52 -3.57 3.41
N LEU A 71 4.47 -2.74 2.37
CA LEU A 71 5.33 -1.56 2.23
C LEU A 71 4.96 -0.44 3.20
N VAL A 72 3.68 -0.17 3.44
CA VAL A 72 3.26 0.97 4.26
C VAL A 72 3.72 0.83 5.72
N PRO A 73 3.48 -0.30 6.42
CA PRO A 73 3.95 -0.48 7.80
C PRO A 73 5.47 -0.54 7.89
N THR A 74 6.14 -1.23 6.96
CA THR A 74 7.61 -1.35 6.96
C THR A 74 8.28 0.01 6.74
N ALA A 75 7.78 0.81 5.79
CA ALA A 75 8.25 2.16 5.55
C ALA A 75 7.99 3.07 6.77
N LEU A 76 6.81 2.97 7.40
CA LEU A 76 6.48 3.76 8.59
C LEU A 76 7.38 3.42 9.78
N ILE A 77 7.65 2.13 10.03
CA ILE A 77 8.55 1.67 11.09
C ILE A 77 9.97 2.15 10.81
N ALA A 78 10.46 1.98 9.58
CA ALA A 78 11.80 2.44 9.18
C ALA A 78 11.92 3.96 9.33
N TRP A 79 10.92 4.72 8.89
CA TRP A 79 10.88 6.17 9.02
C TRP A 79 10.87 6.62 10.49
N ARG A 80 10.04 6.00 11.35
CA ARG A 80 10.02 6.28 12.79
C ARG A 80 11.35 5.99 13.45
N ARG A 81 11.98 4.86 13.13
CA ARG A 81 13.31 4.48 13.64
C ARG A 81 14.38 5.50 13.22
N ARG A 82 14.42 5.87 11.93
CA ARG A 82 15.35 6.89 11.41
C ARG A 82 15.13 8.25 12.06
N ARG A 83 13.88 8.68 12.25
CA ARG A 83 13.55 9.96 12.89
C ARG A 83 13.97 10.01 14.36
N ARG A 84 13.79 8.90 15.10
CA ARG A 84 14.26 8.78 16.49
C ARG A 84 15.79 8.83 16.57
N SER A 85 16.47 8.08 15.71
CA SER A 85 17.94 8.08 15.63
C SER A 85 18.51 9.48 15.40
N ARG A 86 17.91 10.26 14.48
CA ARG A 86 18.34 11.65 14.20
C ARG A 86 18.11 12.63 15.35
N ARG A 87 17.27 12.27 16.33
CA ARG A 87 16.97 13.11 17.50
C ARG A 87 17.71 12.65 18.76
N GLY A 88 18.62 11.68 18.65
CA GLY A 88 19.27 11.09 19.82
C GLY A 88 18.32 10.25 20.69
N LEU A 89 17.20 9.77 20.15
CA LEU A 89 16.22 8.96 20.89
C LEU A 89 16.39 7.46 20.61
N CYS A 90 16.15 6.63 21.62
CA CYS A 90 16.14 5.18 21.51
C CYS A 90 15.17 4.70 20.42
N GLN A 91 15.64 3.81 19.53
CA GLN A 91 14.82 3.29 18.44
C GLN A 91 13.68 2.37 18.95
N GLY A 92 13.85 1.73 20.10
CA GLY A 92 12.86 0.88 20.76
C GLY A 92 11.80 1.69 21.50
N CYS A 93 12.14 2.23 22.68
CA CYS A 93 11.18 2.91 23.56
C CYS A 93 11.03 4.42 23.31
N GLY A 94 12.00 5.08 22.67
CA GLY A 94 12.00 6.53 22.46
C GLY A 94 12.61 7.35 23.61
N TYR A 95 13.27 6.71 24.58
CA TYR A 95 14.03 7.39 25.64
C TYR A 95 15.13 8.28 25.07
N ASP A 96 15.41 9.42 25.72
CA ASP A 96 16.46 10.34 25.32
C ASP A 96 17.85 9.81 25.71
N LEU A 97 18.75 9.72 24.75
CA LEU A 97 20.09 9.15 24.92
C LEU A 97 21.17 10.22 25.01
N VAL A 98 20.79 11.50 24.94
CA VAL A 98 21.75 12.59 25.07
C VAL A 98 22.44 12.49 26.44
N GLY A 99 23.77 12.39 26.42
CA GLY A 99 24.60 12.30 27.62
C GLY A 99 24.80 10.88 28.18
N ILE A 100 24.25 9.83 27.55
CA ILE A 100 24.57 8.45 27.93
C ILE A 100 25.96 8.08 27.41
N ALA A 101 26.81 7.56 28.29
CA ALA A 101 28.15 7.10 27.93
C ALA A 101 28.09 6.01 26.86
N VAL A 102 28.94 6.13 25.85
CA VAL A 102 29.14 5.10 24.84
C VAL A 102 30.13 4.07 25.40
N GLY A 103 29.79 2.78 25.31
CA GLY A 103 30.71 1.71 25.70
C GLY A 103 31.97 1.69 24.84
N GLU A 104 33.03 1.03 25.31
CA GLU A 104 34.29 0.86 24.56
C GLU A 104 34.09 0.23 23.18
N ASP A 105 33.04 -0.57 23.04
CA ASP A 105 32.59 -1.25 21.82
C ASP A 105 31.80 -0.34 20.87
N LYS A 106 31.74 0.98 21.13
CA LYS A 106 31.00 1.99 20.37
C LYS A 106 29.50 1.71 20.29
N GLN A 107 28.97 1.03 21.31
CA GLN A 107 27.54 0.76 21.45
C GLN A 107 26.96 1.59 22.60
N THR A 108 25.72 2.05 22.41
CA THR A 108 24.92 2.64 23.48
C THR A 108 23.76 1.71 23.77
N THR A 109 23.60 1.34 25.04
CA THR A 109 22.51 0.51 25.52
C THR A 109 21.46 1.39 26.19
N CYS A 110 20.19 1.21 25.82
CA CYS A 110 19.08 1.91 26.44
C CYS A 110 18.88 1.44 27.88
N PRO A 111 18.86 2.35 28.88
CA PRO A 111 18.62 1.96 30.27
C PRO A 111 17.18 1.47 30.50
N GLU A 112 16.21 1.92 29.69
CA GLU A 112 14.79 1.58 29.85
C GLU A 112 14.45 0.23 29.23
N CYS A 113 14.77 0.03 27.94
CA CYS A 113 14.35 -1.18 27.22
C CYS A 113 15.49 -2.18 26.94
N GLY A 114 16.72 -1.87 27.35
CA GLY A 114 17.89 -2.75 27.13
C GLY A 114 18.33 -2.88 25.67
N ALA A 115 17.70 -2.19 24.72
CA ALA A 115 18.12 -2.25 23.32
C ALA A 115 19.50 -1.59 23.14
N ALA A 116 20.40 -2.24 22.41
CA ALA A 116 21.73 -1.73 22.08
C ALA A 116 21.85 -1.45 20.56
N TRP A 117 22.54 -0.38 20.20
CA TRP A 117 22.85 -0.05 18.79
C TRP A 117 24.23 0.57 18.69
N LYS A 118 24.88 0.37 17.53
CA LYS A 118 26.13 1.07 17.18
C LYS A 118 25.79 2.52 16.83
N LEU A 119 26.46 3.47 17.47
CA LEU A 119 26.45 4.86 17.00
C LEU A 119 27.21 4.90 15.67
N SER A 120 26.55 5.39 14.62
CA SER A 120 27.27 5.72 13.39
C SER A 120 28.28 6.81 13.71
N GLU A 121 29.55 6.59 13.38
CA GLU A 121 30.65 7.54 13.60
C GLU A 121 30.49 8.87 12.85
N ASP A 122 29.48 8.96 11.96
CA ASP A 122 29.13 10.21 11.31
C ASP A 122 28.80 11.26 12.38
N PRO A 123 29.62 12.33 12.50
CA PRO A 123 29.38 13.37 13.47
C PRO A 123 27.99 13.94 13.20
N ALA A 124 27.12 13.87 14.20
CA ALA A 124 25.82 14.51 14.14
C ALA A 124 26.03 15.95 13.65
N PRO A 125 25.20 16.47 12.72
CA PRO A 125 25.28 17.86 12.33
C PRO A 125 25.17 18.67 13.62
N GLN A 126 26.28 19.35 13.97
CA GLN A 126 26.36 20.16 15.18
C GLN A 126 25.18 21.10 15.15
N SER A 127 24.28 20.98 16.14
CA SER A 127 23.14 21.88 16.26
C SER A 127 23.72 23.30 16.46
N PRO A 128 23.55 24.24 15.51
CA PRO A 128 24.29 25.51 15.50
C PRO A 128 23.79 26.52 16.55
N ALA A 129 23.30 26.08 17.71
CA ALA A 129 22.36 26.86 18.52
C ALA A 129 22.86 27.35 19.89
N LEU A 130 24.17 27.35 20.20
CA LEU A 130 24.64 27.88 21.49
C LEU A 130 25.86 28.81 21.45
N GLU A 131 26.37 29.20 20.27
CA GLU A 131 27.58 30.04 20.19
C GLU A 131 27.30 31.55 20.09
N GLU A 132 26.03 32.01 20.09
CA GLU A 132 25.67 33.41 19.79
C GLU A 132 25.36 34.32 21.01
N THR A 133 25.73 33.97 22.26
CA THR A 133 25.42 34.84 23.42
C THR A 133 26.60 35.19 24.34
N ARG A 134 27.86 35.09 23.89
CA ARG A 134 29.02 35.42 24.76
C ARG A 134 29.93 36.57 24.29
N GLU A 135 29.54 37.34 23.28
CA GLU A 135 30.26 38.57 22.90
C GLU A 135 29.35 39.80 23.01
N GLY A 136 29.33 40.44 24.18
CA GLY A 136 28.55 41.67 24.36
C GLY A 136 28.48 42.16 25.81
N GLY A 137 29.60 42.57 26.39
CA GLY A 137 29.65 43.19 27.71
C GLY A 137 31.05 43.71 28.04
N GLY A 138 31.45 44.76 27.32
CA GLY A 138 32.59 45.63 27.69
C GLY A 138 32.15 46.76 28.61
#